data_AF-A0A6V8CE31-F1
#
_entry.id   AF-A0A6V8CE31-F1
#
_cell.length_a   1.000
_cell.length_b   1.000
_cell.length_c   1.000
_cell.angle_alpha   90.00
_cell.angle_beta   90.00
_cell.angle_gamma   90.00
#
_symmetry.space_group_name_H-M   'P 1'
#
loop_
_entity.id
_entity.type
_entity.pdbx_description
1 polymer ?
#
loop_
_entity_poly.entity_id
_entity_poly.type
_entity_poly.pdbx_seq_one_letter_code
_entity_poly.pdbx_strand_id
1 'polypeptide(L)'
;MCFPDGWEYCYARYDMPDPSTALRWAANPLNPFDVHHDGDSDGWYDRTSFDIPAPLGSWSDRAFTATGETVQQGVGDLPFTNWMEYENGTRPDLNDTDGDSVAYLTTVENGQVVWHERDYNLTDGREVFKYGTNPMDNDTDGDMIPDWYEHAKGWNETNDNYSSWLEIRVQWIDTTTGGACNTDTNSCRPLSIDSGSLARPNLAFTWFTMDPRDAADANQDHDQDGNWDCSGAGCVYTPYTAFQEFYAITDPVLSSPNAVRLAGLVHNGEGITEGWQLRAHLLGLGAWDENVRNYLKMDQLGNSDQRFVYILDDKDQDFLIIDQSDDEVLAAGNRTDAWDIFYTGSPQTSPVRSVGEHELGWYLVDLDDDHVAEGSDPMNWDTDGDWVVDWFEVNDDERDGARGDSSPLRYDSRLTS
;
A
#
# COMPACT_ATOMS: atom_id res chain seq x y z
N MET A 1 33.34 -24.01 8.61
CA MET A 1 32.64 -24.42 9.84
C MET A 1 31.34 -25.05 9.36
N CYS A 2 30.92 -26.20 9.89
CA CYS A 2 29.51 -26.62 9.72
C CYS A 2 28.66 -25.71 10.59
N PHE A 3 27.45 -25.34 10.14
CA PHE A 3 26.51 -24.61 10.99
C PHE A 3 26.26 -25.41 12.29
N PRO A 4 26.15 -24.75 13.44
CA PRO A 4 25.80 -25.45 14.66
C PRO A 4 24.33 -25.85 14.58
N ASP A 5 24.04 -27.14 14.75
CA ASP A 5 22.69 -27.74 14.88
C ASP A 5 21.84 -27.88 13.60
N GLY A 6 20.71 -28.58 13.71
CA GLY A 6 19.94 -29.17 12.61
C GLY A 6 19.26 -28.20 11.64
N TRP A 7 19.66 -26.93 11.61
CA TRP A 7 19.17 -25.90 10.69
C TRP A 7 19.28 -26.35 9.22
N GLU A 8 20.45 -26.85 8.79
CA GLU A 8 20.65 -27.39 7.43
C GLU A 8 19.70 -28.57 7.13
N TYR A 9 19.26 -29.33 8.14
CA TYR A 9 18.33 -30.45 7.94
C TYR A 9 16.88 -29.97 7.74
N CYS A 10 16.49 -28.87 8.38
CA CYS A 10 15.15 -28.30 8.26
C CYS A 10 14.88 -27.73 6.86
N TYR A 11 15.90 -27.09 6.27
CA TYR A 11 15.80 -26.39 4.99
C TYR A 11 16.53 -27.12 3.85
N ALA A 12 16.87 -28.40 4.05
CA ALA A 12 17.50 -29.22 3.03
C ALA A 12 16.57 -29.44 1.84
N ARG A 13 16.74 -28.65 0.78
CA ARG A 13 16.04 -28.81 -0.49
C ARG A 13 17.03 -29.10 -1.62
N TYR A 14 16.77 -30.16 -2.38
CA TYR A 14 17.58 -30.55 -3.53
C TYR A 14 16.84 -30.20 -4.81
N ASP A 15 17.55 -29.68 -5.81
CA ASP A 15 17.03 -29.39 -7.15
C ASP A 15 15.89 -28.35 -7.09
N MET A 16 16.20 -27.16 -6.56
CA MET A 16 15.23 -26.05 -6.55
C MET A 16 14.97 -25.55 -7.98
N PRO A 17 13.84 -24.85 -8.23
CA PRO A 17 13.47 -24.41 -9.57
C PRO A 17 14.48 -23.48 -10.25
N ASP A 18 15.28 -22.77 -9.45
CA ASP A 18 16.34 -21.90 -9.97
C ASP A 18 17.41 -22.69 -10.76
N PRO A 19 17.72 -22.31 -12.02
CA PRO A 19 18.73 -22.98 -12.83
C PRO A 19 20.12 -23.06 -12.19
N SER A 20 20.46 -22.12 -11.31
CA SER A 20 21.73 -22.18 -10.62
C SER A 20 21.72 -23.41 -9.70
N THR A 21 20.64 -23.67 -8.97
CA THR A 21 20.50 -24.83 -8.06
C THR A 21 20.18 -26.20 -8.67
N ALA A 22 20.12 -26.29 -10.00
CA ALA A 22 19.92 -27.57 -10.68
C ALA A 22 20.97 -28.61 -10.23
N LEU A 23 20.49 -29.79 -9.80
CA LEU A 23 21.31 -30.91 -9.32
C LEU A 23 22.23 -30.59 -8.12
N ARG A 24 21.89 -29.59 -7.31
CA ARG A 24 22.57 -29.30 -6.03
C ARG A 24 21.56 -29.05 -4.90
N TRP A 25 22.06 -29.04 -3.68
CA TRP A 25 21.29 -28.67 -2.49
C TRP A 25 21.32 -27.16 -2.31
N ALA A 26 20.22 -26.58 -1.84
CA ALA A 26 20.15 -25.21 -1.36
C ALA A 26 20.93 -25.11 -0.05
N ALA A 27 20.46 -25.81 1.00
CA ALA A 27 21.22 -26.16 2.20
C ALA A 27 21.56 -27.67 2.22
N ASN A 28 22.83 -28.01 2.40
CA ASN A 28 23.37 -29.37 2.34
C ASN A 28 23.67 -29.90 3.76
N PRO A 29 22.85 -30.83 4.29
CA PRO A 29 23.01 -31.33 5.65
C PRO A 29 24.18 -32.33 5.82
N LEU A 30 24.91 -32.64 4.74
CA LEU A 30 25.95 -33.66 4.74
C LEU A 30 27.37 -33.09 4.80
N ASN A 31 27.57 -31.86 4.33
CA ASN A 31 28.87 -31.19 4.34
C ASN A 31 28.73 -29.66 4.13
N PRO A 32 29.70 -28.85 4.61
CA PRO A 32 29.56 -27.39 4.68
C PRO A 32 30.00 -26.64 3.41
N PHE A 33 29.96 -27.27 2.23
CA PHE A 33 30.52 -26.65 1.00
C PHE A 33 29.62 -25.58 0.37
N ASP A 34 28.40 -25.49 0.85
CA ASP A 34 27.32 -24.60 0.44
C ASP A 34 27.15 -23.41 1.39
N VAL A 35 28.00 -23.24 2.41
CA VAL A 35 27.94 -22.10 3.35
C VAL A 35 27.98 -20.72 2.66
N HIS A 36 28.55 -20.64 1.46
CA HIS A 36 28.64 -19.42 0.64
C HIS A 36 27.79 -19.50 -0.63
N HIS A 37 26.90 -20.48 -0.69
CA HIS A 37 25.92 -20.63 -1.75
C HIS A 37 24.67 -19.83 -1.35
N ASP A 38 24.03 -19.25 -2.34
CA ASP A 38 22.73 -18.60 -2.26
C ASP A 38 21.83 -19.48 -3.15
N GLY A 39 20.94 -20.22 -2.50
CA GLY A 39 20.19 -21.29 -3.14
C GLY A 39 18.95 -20.79 -3.87
N ASP A 40 18.17 -19.95 -3.22
CA ASP A 40 16.96 -19.35 -3.77
C ASP A 40 17.24 -18.12 -4.64
N SER A 41 18.50 -17.66 -4.68
CA SER A 41 18.94 -16.56 -5.54
C SER A 41 18.19 -15.27 -5.24
N ASP A 42 18.05 -14.99 -3.94
CA ASP A 42 17.29 -13.88 -3.38
C ASP A 42 18.19 -12.69 -2.97
N GLY A 43 19.51 -12.83 -3.16
CA GLY A 43 20.46 -11.73 -3.05
C GLY A 43 20.22 -10.58 -4.03
N TRP A 44 21.10 -9.58 -3.97
CA TRP A 44 21.00 -8.38 -4.81
C TRP A 44 21.91 -8.48 -6.04
N TYR A 45 21.32 -8.92 -7.16
CA TYR A 45 22.05 -9.30 -8.39
C TYR A 45 22.07 -8.25 -9.51
N ASP A 46 21.19 -7.25 -9.47
CA ASP A 46 21.01 -6.23 -10.53
C ASP A 46 21.62 -4.87 -10.17
N ARG A 47 22.62 -4.88 -9.29
CA ARG A 47 23.25 -3.68 -8.73
C ARG A 47 23.82 -2.73 -9.78
N THR A 48 23.47 -1.46 -9.67
CA THR A 48 23.99 -0.37 -10.50
C THR A 48 25.07 0.44 -9.78
N SER A 49 25.65 1.43 -10.49
CA SER A 49 26.61 2.35 -9.88
C SER A 49 25.98 3.47 -9.05
N PHE A 50 24.65 3.64 -9.13
CA PHE A 50 23.91 4.66 -8.38
C PHE A 50 23.41 4.13 -7.04
N ASP A 51 23.18 2.82 -6.99
CA ASP A 51 22.72 2.06 -5.83
C ASP A 51 23.51 2.38 -4.56
N ILE A 52 22.78 2.78 -3.52
CA ILE A 52 23.26 3.03 -2.17
C ILE A 52 22.86 1.85 -1.28
N PRO A 53 23.79 0.93 -0.92
CA PRO A 53 23.46 -0.16 -0.02
C PRO A 53 23.03 0.34 1.37
N ALA A 54 22.08 -0.38 1.95
CA ALA A 54 21.65 -0.16 3.32
C ALA A 54 22.80 -0.40 4.32
N PRO A 55 22.75 0.25 5.51
CA PRO A 55 23.62 -0.13 6.62
C PRO A 55 23.39 -1.60 7.00
N LEU A 56 24.46 -2.36 7.25
CA LEU A 56 24.34 -3.72 7.77
C LEU A 56 24.17 -3.70 9.29
N GLY A 57 23.39 -4.64 9.81
CA GLY A 57 23.00 -4.66 11.22
C GLY A 57 22.22 -5.89 11.61
N SER A 58 21.58 -5.80 12.77
CA SER A 58 20.64 -6.81 13.26
C SER A 58 19.42 -6.11 13.85
N TRP A 59 18.26 -6.72 13.67
CA TRP A 59 17.01 -6.30 14.26
C TRP A 59 16.76 -7.03 15.59
N SER A 60 16.18 -6.30 16.56
CA SER A 60 15.68 -6.86 17.81
C SER A 60 14.51 -6.01 18.27
N ASP A 61 13.33 -6.62 18.48
CA ASP A 61 12.11 -5.91 18.89
C ASP A 61 11.83 -4.67 18.00
N ARG A 62 11.88 -4.83 16.66
CA ARG A 62 11.72 -3.75 15.65
C ARG A 62 12.66 -2.55 15.83
N ALA A 63 13.82 -2.78 16.45
CA ALA A 63 14.89 -1.78 16.59
C ALA A 63 16.18 -2.24 15.89
N PHE A 64 16.66 -1.41 14.97
CA PHE A 64 17.87 -1.69 14.20
C PHE A 64 19.15 -1.33 14.96
N THR A 65 20.11 -2.26 14.99
CA THR A 65 21.47 -2.00 15.49
C THR A 65 22.50 -2.21 14.38
N ALA A 66 23.07 -1.12 13.88
CA ALA A 66 24.11 -1.17 12.85
C ALA A 66 25.42 -1.78 13.38
N THR A 67 26.05 -2.66 12.58
CA THR A 67 27.40 -3.18 12.87
C THR A 67 28.50 -2.16 12.53
N GLY A 68 28.19 -1.18 11.68
CA GLY A 68 29.14 -0.24 11.11
C GLY A 68 29.88 -0.78 9.88
N GLU A 69 29.59 -2.01 9.47
CA GLU A 69 30.00 -2.53 8.17
C GLU A 69 29.12 -1.95 7.08
N THR A 70 29.71 -1.66 5.93
CA THR A 70 29.01 -1.11 4.78
C THR A 70 29.42 -1.88 3.54
N VAL A 71 28.44 -2.31 2.77
CA VAL A 71 28.65 -2.82 1.42
C VAL A 71 29.15 -1.67 0.54
N GLN A 72 30.16 -1.94 -0.30
CA GLN A 72 30.68 -0.92 -1.21
C GLN A 72 29.66 -0.64 -2.32
N GLN A 73 29.35 0.64 -2.55
CA GLN A 73 28.59 1.09 -3.72
C GLN A 73 29.25 0.64 -5.02
N GLY A 74 28.43 0.29 -6.01
CA GLY A 74 28.88 -0.09 -7.33
C GLY A 74 28.24 -1.37 -7.86
N VAL A 75 28.51 -1.62 -9.14
CA VAL A 75 28.01 -2.79 -9.87
C VAL A 75 28.60 -4.08 -9.32
N GLY A 76 27.77 -5.11 -9.24
CA GLY A 76 28.18 -6.50 -9.01
C GLY A 76 27.29 -7.22 -8.03
N ASP A 77 27.12 -8.51 -8.25
CA ASP A 77 26.22 -9.38 -7.51
C ASP A 77 26.59 -9.49 -6.03
N LEU A 78 25.57 -9.42 -5.16
CA LEU A 78 25.66 -9.73 -3.73
C LEU A 78 24.76 -10.93 -3.42
N PRO A 79 25.29 -12.16 -3.46
CA PRO A 79 24.51 -13.32 -3.04
C PRO A 79 24.20 -13.24 -1.54
N PHE A 80 22.96 -13.55 -1.16
CA PHE A 80 22.57 -13.70 0.23
C PHE A 80 22.77 -15.16 0.61
N THR A 81 23.98 -15.44 1.09
CA THR A 81 24.42 -16.83 1.25
C THR A 81 23.74 -17.51 2.44
N ASN A 82 23.69 -18.84 2.45
CA ASN A 82 23.24 -19.65 3.59
C ASN A 82 23.81 -19.18 4.96
N TRP A 83 25.02 -18.61 4.99
CA TRP A 83 25.59 -18.03 6.22
C TRP A 83 24.91 -16.74 6.66
N MET A 84 24.64 -15.85 5.72
CA MET A 84 23.94 -14.60 5.98
C MET A 84 22.49 -14.88 6.37
N GLU A 85 21.86 -15.85 5.73
CA GLU A 85 20.50 -16.27 6.10
C GLU A 85 20.45 -16.82 7.51
N TYR A 86 21.38 -17.71 7.87
CA TYR A 86 21.50 -18.20 9.25
C TYR A 86 21.71 -17.07 10.26
N GLU A 87 22.50 -16.04 9.91
CA GLU A 87 22.73 -14.87 10.78
C GLU A 87 21.50 -13.97 10.92
N ASN A 88 20.63 -13.90 9.90
CA ASN A 88 19.40 -13.13 9.90
C ASN A 88 18.16 -13.94 10.33
N GLY A 89 18.28 -15.26 10.43
CA GLY A 89 17.18 -16.16 10.80
C GLY A 89 16.28 -16.57 9.63
N THR A 90 16.64 -16.21 8.40
CA THR A 90 15.88 -16.44 7.18
C THR A 90 16.09 -17.85 6.61
N ARG A 91 15.44 -18.17 5.49
CA ARG A 91 15.32 -19.53 4.97
C ARG A 91 16.04 -19.74 3.62
N PRO A 92 17.05 -20.64 3.55
CA PRO A 92 17.87 -20.89 2.33
C PRO A 92 17.13 -21.61 1.20
N ASP A 93 15.83 -21.84 1.37
CA ASP A 93 14.98 -22.59 0.46
C ASP A 93 13.76 -21.77 -0.02
N LEU A 94 13.72 -20.49 0.33
CA LEU A 94 12.65 -19.54 0.10
C LEU A 94 13.21 -18.12 0.10
N ASN A 95 13.02 -17.40 -1.00
CA ASN A 95 13.56 -16.06 -1.22
C ASN A 95 12.93 -14.92 -0.40
N ASP A 96 11.91 -15.21 0.39
CA ASP A 96 11.08 -14.25 1.14
C ASP A 96 10.51 -14.99 2.36
N THR A 97 11.13 -14.80 3.52
CA THR A 97 10.91 -15.62 4.70
C THR A 97 9.66 -15.21 5.48
N ASP A 98 9.38 -13.91 5.61
CA ASP A 98 8.19 -13.39 6.29
C ASP A 98 6.97 -13.27 5.35
N GLY A 99 7.18 -13.39 4.05
CA GLY A 99 6.13 -13.58 3.06
C GLY A 99 5.50 -12.28 2.60
N ASP A 100 6.25 -11.18 2.59
CA ASP A 100 5.76 -9.85 2.28
C ASP A 100 6.11 -9.35 0.86
N SER A 101 6.86 -10.13 0.06
CA SER A 101 6.98 -9.95 -1.39
C SER A 101 5.68 -10.36 -2.12
N VAL A 102 4.60 -9.62 -1.84
CA VAL A 102 3.25 -9.88 -2.36
C VAL A 102 2.80 -8.91 -3.43
N ALA A 103 3.39 -7.72 -3.48
CA ALA A 103 3.05 -6.68 -4.44
C ALA A 103 3.28 -7.12 -5.89
N TYR A 104 2.61 -6.47 -6.84
CA TYR A 104 2.76 -6.68 -8.27
C TYR A 104 3.18 -5.40 -8.99
N LEU A 105 4.00 -5.57 -10.02
CA LEU A 105 4.34 -4.50 -10.95
C LEU A 105 3.46 -4.63 -12.19
N THR A 106 2.74 -3.55 -12.52
CA THR A 106 1.86 -3.50 -13.70
C THR A 106 2.38 -2.50 -14.72
N THR A 107 2.51 -2.92 -15.98
CA THR A 107 2.83 -2.02 -17.11
C THR A 107 1.61 -1.85 -18.01
N VAL A 108 1.27 -0.59 -18.28
CA VAL A 108 0.14 -0.20 -19.12
C VAL A 108 0.64 0.52 -20.36
N GLU A 109 0.17 0.10 -21.54
CA GLU A 109 0.42 0.78 -22.81
C GLU A 109 -0.89 1.09 -23.53
N ASN A 110 -1.13 2.37 -23.84
CA ASN A 110 -2.36 2.85 -24.49
C ASN A 110 -3.65 2.44 -23.75
N GLY A 111 -3.63 2.48 -22.41
CA GLY A 111 -4.77 2.16 -21.56
C GLY A 111 -5.08 0.66 -21.45
N GLN A 112 -4.14 -0.22 -21.79
CA GLN A 112 -4.26 -1.66 -21.62
C GLN A 112 -3.06 -2.22 -20.87
N VAL A 113 -3.30 -3.15 -19.95
CA VAL A 113 -2.21 -3.89 -19.30
C VAL A 113 -1.51 -4.76 -20.34
N VAL A 114 -0.17 -4.69 -20.36
CA VAL A 114 0.68 -5.50 -21.25
C VAL A 114 1.60 -6.44 -20.48
N TRP A 115 1.78 -6.19 -19.18
CA TRP A 115 2.59 -6.99 -18.28
C TRP A 115 2.13 -6.76 -16.84
N HIS A 116 2.07 -7.85 -16.07
CA HIS A 116 1.66 -7.86 -14.67
C HIS A 116 2.30 -9.09 -14.02
N GLU A 117 3.30 -8.89 -13.17
CA GLU A 117 4.00 -9.96 -12.46
C GLU A 117 4.36 -9.52 -11.04
N ARG A 118 4.51 -10.52 -10.16
CA ARG A 118 4.89 -10.32 -8.77
C ARG A 118 6.21 -9.57 -8.68
N ASP A 119 6.23 -8.54 -7.83
CA ASP A 119 7.44 -7.86 -7.42
C ASP A 119 8.19 -8.71 -6.38
N TYR A 120 9.48 -8.97 -6.65
CA TYR A 120 10.38 -9.66 -5.72
C TYR A 120 11.42 -8.69 -5.15
N ASN A 121 11.02 -7.42 -4.99
CA ASN A 121 11.89 -6.42 -4.41
C ASN A 121 12.15 -6.68 -2.92
N LEU A 122 11.18 -7.13 -2.13
CA LEU A 122 11.39 -7.45 -0.70
C LEU A 122 11.81 -8.92 -0.49
N THR A 123 12.80 -9.36 -1.26
CA THR A 123 13.45 -10.65 -1.00
C THR A 123 14.43 -10.51 0.16
N ASP A 124 14.66 -11.58 0.95
CA ASP A 124 15.41 -11.47 2.20
C ASP A 124 16.77 -10.77 2.01
N GLY A 125 17.48 -11.17 0.94
CA GLY A 125 18.74 -10.55 0.55
C GLY A 125 18.65 -9.08 0.15
N ARG A 126 17.61 -8.67 -0.59
CA ARG A 126 17.41 -7.26 -0.98
C ARG A 126 16.99 -6.39 0.20
N GLU A 127 16.16 -6.91 1.08
CA GLU A 127 15.80 -6.23 2.31
C GLU A 127 17.03 -5.92 3.14
N VAL A 128 17.92 -6.89 3.35
CA VAL A 128 19.16 -6.67 4.09
C VAL A 128 20.14 -5.74 3.37
N PHE A 129 20.29 -5.87 2.04
CA PHE A 129 21.35 -5.16 1.32
C PHE A 129 20.95 -3.82 0.71
N LYS A 130 19.70 -3.65 0.27
CA LYS A 130 19.20 -2.46 -0.45
C LYS A 130 18.30 -1.60 0.42
N TYR A 131 17.28 -2.17 1.04
CA TYR A 131 16.23 -1.42 1.71
C TYR A 131 16.53 -1.18 3.21
N GLY A 132 17.26 -2.10 3.82
CA GLY A 132 17.56 -2.10 5.24
C GLY A 132 16.37 -2.45 6.12
N THR A 133 15.38 -3.18 5.60
CA THR A 133 14.23 -3.72 6.32
C THR A 133 14.60 -5.01 7.05
N ASN A 134 13.66 -5.60 7.80
CA ASN A 134 13.87 -6.82 8.56
C ASN A 134 13.20 -8.01 7.85
N PRO A 135 13.96 -8.94 7.25
CA PRO A 135 13.41 -10.04 6.42
C PRO A 135 12.70 -11.17 7.21
N MET A 136 12.32 -10.88 8.44
CA MET A 136 11.64 -11.78 9.37
C MET A 136 10.39 -11.14 9.96
N ASP A 137 10.02 -9.96 9.48
CA ASP A 137 8.96 -9.11 10.02
C ASP A 137 8.38 -8.22 8.91
N ASN A 138 7.19 -8.59 8.42
CA ASN A 138 6.48 -7.93 7.32
C ASN A 138 5.95 -6.51 7.61
N ASP A 139 6.37 -5.93 8.73
CA ASP A 139 6.04 -4.62 9.29
C ASP A 139 7.23 -4.24 10.20
N THR A 140 8.34 -3.88 9.57
CA THR A 140 9.68 -3.76 10.14
C THR A 140 9.72 -2.79 11.33
N ASP A 141 8.97 -1.69 11.28
CA ASP A 141 8.96 -0.66 12.32
C ASP A 141 7.76 -0.72 13.28
N GLY A 142 6.71 -1.44 12.89
CA GLY A 142 5.58 -1.75 13.74
C GLY A 142 4.46 -0.74 13.83
N ASP A 143 4.33 0.06 12.79
CA ASP A 143 3.23 0.97 12.60
C ASP A 143 1.98 0.33 11.97
N MET A 144 1.96 -1.00 11.80
CA MET A 144 0.84 -1.75 11.24
C MET A 144 0.55 -1.46 9.75
N ILE A 145 1.37 -0.70 9.05
CA ILE A 145 1.40 -0.70 7.59
C ILE A 145 2.46 -1.72 7.17
N PRO A 146 2.20 -2.61 6.20
CA PRO A 146 3.18 -3.62 5.82
C PRO A 146 4.28 -3.03 4.92
N ASP A 147 5.50 -3.54 5.05
CA ASP A 147 6.69 -3.02 4.34
C ASP A 147 6.49 -2.97 2.83
N TRP A 148 5.76 -3.94 2.26
CA TRP A 148 5.49 -3.99 0.82
C TRP A 148 4.63 -2.82 0.33
N TYR A 149 3.70 -2.34 1.15
CA TYR A 149 2.85 -1.21 0.78
C TYR A 149 3.67 0.08 0.81
N GLU A 150 4.46 0.25 1.87
CA GLU A 150 5.37 1.38 2.01
C GLU A 150 6.47 1.38 0.94
N HIS A 151 6.98 0.21 0.55
CA HIS A 151 7.89 0.06 -0.60
C HIS A 151 7.22 0.51 -1.89
N ALA A 152 6.02 0.01 -2.18
CA ALA A 152 5.29 0.35 -3.39
C ALA A 152 4.95 1.85 -3.49
N LYS A 153 4.64 2.50 -2.36
CA LYS A 153 4.24 3.92 -2.30
C LYS A 153 5.42 4.89 -2.12
N GLY A 154 6.38 4.53 -1.27
CA GLY A 154 7.44 5.42 -0.79
C GLY A 154 8.77 5.30 -1.53
N TRP A 155 9.13 4.11 -2.02
CA TRP A 155 10.49 3.89 -2.56
C TRP A 155 10.76 4.72 -3.82
N ASN A 156 11.87 5.47 -3.79
CA ASN A 156 12.33 6.30 -4.89
C ASN A 156 13.69 5.83 -5.42
N GLU A 157 13.65 5.05 -6.51
CA GLU A 157 14.83 4.51 -7.18
C GLU A 157 15.80 5.60 -7.71
N THR A 158 15.38 6.85 -7.85
CA THR A 158 16.29 7.93 -8.31
C THR A 158 17.29 8.35 -7.23
N ASN A 159 16.94 8.16 -5.95
CA ASN A 159 17.73 8.62 -4.82
C ASN A 159 17.93 7.54 -3.72
N ASP A 160 17.51 6.29 -3.99
CA ASP A 160 17.55 5.12 -3.10
C ASP A 160 17.09 5.40 -1.67
N ASN A 161 15.93 6.05 -1.54
CA ASN A 161 15.28 6.24 -0.27
C ASN A 161 13.77 6.35 -0.43
N TYR A 162 13.08 6.47 0.69
CA TYR A 162 11.63 6.51 0.76
C TYR A 162 11.05 7.94 0.73
N SER A 163 11.74 8.89 0.10
CA SER A 163 11.33 10.30 0.09
C SER A 163 11.23 10.89 -1.31
N SER A 164 10.07 11.50 -1.59
CA SER A 164 9.75 12.14 -2.87
C SER A 164 9.19 13.56 -2.67
N TRP A 165 9.52 14.47 -3.60
CA TRP A 165 9.01 15.85 -3.60
C TRP A 165 7.84 15.96 -4.59
N LEU A 166 6.61 15.93 -4.08
CA LEU A 166 5.38 15.74 -4.84
C LEU A 166 4.43 16.94 -4.69
N GLU A 167 3.68 17.28 -5.73
CA GLU A 167 2.65 18.33 -5.74
C GLU A 167 1.29 17.76 -5.34
N ILE A 168 1.15 17.37 -4.08
CA ILE A 168 -0.02 16.64 -3.56
C ILE A 168 -0.79 17.41 -2.48
N ARG A 169 -0.18 18.41 -1.85
CA ARG A 169 -0.76 19.05 -0.66
C ARG A 169 -1.89 20.03 -0.97
N VAL A 170 -3.12 19.67 -0.62
CA VAL A 170 -4.35 20.46 -0.77
C VAL A 170 -4.21 21.84 -0.13
N GLN A 171 -4.49 22.87 -0.92
CA GLN A 171 -4.57 24.26 -0.45
C GLN A 171 -6.02 24.64 -0.15
N TRP A 172 -6.44 24.39 1.10
CA TRP A 172 -7.78 24.76 1.59
C TRP A 172 -8.00 26.28 1.58
N ILE A 173 -9.17 26.69 1.09
CA ILE A 173 -9.57 28.09 1.03
C ILE A 173 -10.68 28.43 2.02
N ASP A 174 -10.63 29.65 2.54
CA ASP A 174 -11.77 30.34 3.12
C ASP A 174 -12.75 30.71 2.01
N THR A 175 -13.97 30.18 2.09
CA THR A 175 -15.01 30.40 1.07
C THR A 175 -15.44 31.86 0.96
N THR A 176 -15.20 32.69 1.98
CA THR A 176 -15.56 34.11 1.97
C THR A 176 -14.51 34.96 1.26
N THR A 177 -13.24 34.66 1.47
CA THR A 177 -12.12 35.51 1.00
C THR A 177 -11.37 34.92 -0.18
N GLY A 178 -11.49 33.60 -0.42
CA GLY A 178 -10.65 32.85 -1.36
C GLY A 178 -9.19 32.71 -0.91
N GLY A 179 -8.85 33.19 0.30
CA GLY A 179 -7.51 33.07 0.88
C GLY A 179 -7.32 31.75 1.63
N ALA A 180 -6.10 31.47 2.04
CA ALA A 180 -5.78 30.26 2.79
C ALA A 180 -6.53 30.16 4.13
N CYS A 181 -6.94 28.95 4.47
CA CYS A 181 -7.51 28.61 5.75
C CYS A 181 -6.54 28.87 6.92
N ASN A 182 -7.09 29.42 8.00
CA ASN A 182 -6.36 29.65 9.24
C ASN A 182 -7.34 29.57 10.43
N THR A 183 -6.82 29.75 11.65
CA THR A 183 -7.61 29.60 12.88
C THR A 183 -8.78 30.57 13.01
N ASP A 184 -8.76 31.71 12.31
CA ASP A 184 -9.82 32.73 12.34
C ASP A 184 -10.81 32.60 11.17
N THR A 185 -10.63 31.60 10.29
CA THR A 185 -11.56 31.31 9.19
C THR A 185 -12.92 30.86 9.75
N ASN A 186 -14.01 31.06 9.01
CA ASN A 186 -15.35 30.58 9.40
C ASN A 186 -15.77 29.29 8.68
N SER A 187 -15.17 29.01 7.51
CA SER A 187 -15.47 27.84 6.71
C SER A 187 -14.32 27.56 5.75
N CYS A 188 -13.79 26.34 5.80
CA CYS A 188 -12.73 25.86 4.92
C CYS A 188 -13.29 24.86 3.91
N ARG A 189 -12.82 24.93 2.66
CA ARG A 189 -13.16 23.96 1.60
C ARG A 189 -11.93 23.55 0.80
N PRO A 190 -11.85 22.29 0.34
CA PRO A 190 -10.77 21.79 -0.50
C PRO A 190 -11.08 22.15 -1.96
N LEU A 191 -11.23 23.44 -2.24
CA LEU A 191 -11.58 23.96 -3.57
C LEU A 191 -10.70 25.17 -3.89
N SER A 192 -10.71 25.60 -5.15
CA SER A 192 -10.14 26.87 -5.57
C SER A 192 -11.17 27.77 -6.25
N ILE A 193 -10.89 29.07 -6.31
CA ILE A 193 -11.72 30.04 -7.04
C ILE A 193 -10.98 30.44 -8.31
N ASP A 194 -11.47 30.00 -9.46
CA ASP A 194 -10.97 30.42 -10.77
C ASP A 194 -12.02 31.27 -11.50
N SER A 195 -11.73 32.56 -11.69
CA SER A 195 -12.51 33.42 -12.59
C SER A 195 -14.04 33.46 -12.37
N GLY A 196 -14.52 33.04 -11.19
CA GLY A 196 -15.93 32.97 -10.81
C GLY A 196 -16.54 31.57 -10.73
N SER A 197 -15.80 30.51 -11.08
CA SER A 197 -16.17 29.09 -10.84
C SER A 197 -15.45 28.54 -9.60
N LEU A 198 -16.01 27.45 -9.06
CA LEU A 198 -15.38 26.64 -8.00
C LEU A 198 -14.64 25.48 -8.65
N ALA A 199 -13.32 25.52 -8.70
CA ALA A 199 -12.51 24.47 -9.32
C ALA A 199 -11.91 23.54 -8.24
N ARG A 200 -11.28 22.43 -8.69
CA ARG A 200 -10.46 21.55 -7.84
C ARG A 200 -9.45 22.36 -7.02
N PRO A 201 -9.03 21.89 -5.84
CA PRO A 201 -8.06 22.60 -5.02
C PRO A 201 -6.75 22.81 -5.78
N ASN A 202 -6.09 23.93 -5.54
CA ASN A 202 -4.69 24.02 -5.92
C ASN A 202 -3.89 23.11 -5.01
N LEU A 203 -2.93 22.38 -5.57
CA LEU A 203 -2.00 21.57 -4.80
C LEU A 203 -0.69 22.33 -4.61
N ALA A 204 0.02 22.02 -3.54
CA ALA A 204 1.34 22.55 -3.26
C ALA A 204 2.33 21.42 -3.09
N PHE A 205 3.58 21.70 -3.45
CA PHE A 205 4.65 20.73 -3.23
C PHE A 205 4.92 20.49 -1.74
N THR A 206 5.14 19.22 -1.41
CA THR A 206 5.52 18.72 -0.08
C THR A 206 6.46 17.53 -0.22
N TRP A 207 7.18 17.20 0.86
CA TRP A 207 7.92 15.95 0.93
C TRP A 207 6.94 14.87 1.40
N PHE A 208 6.86 13.78 0.66
CA PHE A 208 6.14 12.56 1.00
C PHE A 208 7.15 11.50 1.43
N THR A 209 6.83 10.76 2.51
CA THR A 209 7.64 9.63 2.99
C THR A 209 6.75 8.51 3.51
N MET A 210 7.15 7.28 3.19
CA MET A 210 6.65 6.01 3.75
C MET A 210 7.84 5.05 3.78
N ASP A 211 8.61 5.11 4.86
CA ASP A 211 9.84 4.35 5.10
C ASP A 211 9.53 3.23 6.11
N PRO A 212 9.59 1.94 5.72
CA PRO A 212 9.26 0.79 6.59
C PRO A 212 10.10 0.65 7.86
N ARG A 213 11.00 1.60 8.11
CA ARG A 213 11.93 1.64 9.24
C ARG A 213 11.64 2.85 10.16
N ASP A 214 10.64 3.66 9.86
CA ASP A 214 10.24 4.86 10.61
C ASP A 214 8.72 4.96 10.84
N ALA A 215 8.24 4.21 11.83
CA ALA A 215 6.84 4.14 12.29
C ALA A 215 6.13 5.48 12.58
N ALA A 216 6.85 6.60 12.59
CA ALA A 216 6.27 7.92 12.73
C ALA A 216 5.54 8.39 11.47
N ASP A 217 5.90 7.91 10.29
CA ASP A 217 5.31 8.38 9.03
C ASP A 217 3.92 7.83 8.71
N ALA A 218 3.52 6.67 9.25
CA ALA A 218 2.12 6.26 9.34
C ALA A 218 1.17 7.33 9.92
N ASN A 219 1.69 8.22 10.77
CA ASN A 219 0.93 9.29 11.41
C ASN A 219 1.07 10.65 10.68
N GLN A 220 1.73 10.68 9.52
CA GLN A 220 1.83 11.86 8.67
C GLN A 220 0.66 11.92 7.70
N ASP A 221 0.31 13.15 7.34
CA ASP A 221 -0.75 13.52 6.41
C ASP A 221 -0.12 14.56 5.48
N HIS A 222 0.39 14.05 4.36
CA HIS A 222 1.24 14.82 3.47
C HIS A 222 0.42 15.66 2.48
N ASP A 223 -0.65 15.08 1.96
CA ASP A 223 -1.55 15.69 1.00
C ASP A 223 -2.61 16.61 1.66
N GLN A 224 -2.77 16.57 2.99
CA GLN A 224 -3.65 17.46 3.76
C GLN A 224 -5.12 17.37 3.35
N ASP A 225 -5.64 16.16 3.22
CA ASP A 225 -7.01 15.85 2.80
C ASP A 225 -7.97 15.54 3.97
N GLY A 226 -7.54 15.73 5.22
CA GLY A 226 -8.36 15.59 6.41
C GLY A 226 -9.44 16.68 6.57
N ASN A 227 -9.74 17.04 7.82
CA ASN A 227 -10.90 17.89 8.13
C ASN A 227 -10.54 19.21 8.82
N TRP A 228 -11.10 20.31 8.31
CA TRP A 228 -11.15 21.59 9.02
C TRP A 228 -12.48 21.77 9.78
N ASP A 229 -12.46 21.57 11.11
CA ASP A 229 -13.59 21.91 11.97
C ASP A 229 -13.58 23.39 12.34
N CYS A 230 -14.48 24.15 11.71
CA CYS A 230 -14.70 25.58 11.96
C CYS A 230 -15.99 25.87 12.76
N SER A 231 -16.63 24.84 13.34
CA SER A 231 -17.90 25.01 14.07
C SER A 231 -17.73 25.64 15.46
N GLY A 232 -16.50 25.63 16.00
CA GLY A 232 -16.13 26.12 17.32
C GLY A 232 -15.65 27.57 17.35
N ALA A 233 -14.85 27.90 18.38
CA ALA A 233 -14.22 29.22 18.53
C ALA A 233 -12.91 29.29 17.73
N GLY A 234 -13.00 29.01 16.43
CA GLY A 234 -11.88 28.96 15.47
C GLY A 234 -11.92 27.69 14.60
N CYS A 235 -11.10 27.68 13.55
CA CYS A 235 -10.89 26.51 12.69
C CYS A 235 -9.70 25.67 13.17
N VAL A 236 -9.90 24.36 13.28
CA VAL A 236 -8.85 23.39 13.64
C VAL A 236 -8.78 22.30 12.59
N TYR A 237 -7.57 22.00 12.11
CA TYR A 237 -7.32 20.90 11.19
C TYR A 237 -7.13 19.59 11.96
N THR A 238 -7.80 18.54 11.51
CA THR A 238 -7.63 17.16 11.96
C THR A 238 -7.06 16.36 10.79
N PRO A 239 -5.85 15.79 10.95
CA PRO A 239 -5.23 15.01 9.89
C PRO A 239 -6.01 13.75 9.51
N TYR A 240 -5.85 13.32 8.27
CA TYR A 240 -6.13 11.96 7.80
C TYR A 240 -4.80 11.33 7.44
N THR A 241 -4.29 10.44 8.30
CA THR A 241 -2.90 9.98 8.17
C THR A 241 -2.78 8.79 7.24
N ALA A 242 -1.58 8.50 6.72
CA ALA A 242 -1.33 7.34 5.86
C ALA A 242 -1.86 6.01 6.46
N PHE A 243 -1.73 5.82 7.79
CA PHE A 243 -2.34 4.69 8.49
C PHE A 243 -3.87 4.68 8.37
N GLN A 244 -4.52 5.83 8.55
CA GLN A 244 -5.97 5.95 8.46
C GLN A 244 -6.47 5.75 7.02
N GLU A 245 -5.68 6.12 6.02
CA GLU A 245 -5.96 5.93 4.60
C GLU A 245 -5.87 4.45 4.19
N PHE A 246 -4.78 3.77 4.57
CA PHE A 246 -4.58 2.34 4.33
C PHE A 246 -5.68 1.47 4.96
N TYR A 247 -6.19 1.86 6.13
CA TYR A 247 -7.31 1.16 6.75
C TYR A 247 -8.69 1.73 6.37
N ALA A 248 -8.73 2.83 5.62
CA ALA A 248 -9.90 3.67 5.37
C ALA A 248 -10.75 3.89 6.64
N ILE A 249 -10.17 4.45 7.70
CA ILE A 249 -10.83 4.69 9.00
C ILE A 249 -10.64 6.12 9.51
N THR A 250 -11.67 6.69 10.16
CA THR A 250 -11.57 8.01 10.80
C THR A 250 -11.84 7.99 12.29
N ASP A 251 -12.26 6.85 12.85
CA ASP A 251 -12.55 6.69 14.27
C ASP A 251 -11.32 7.04 15.12
N PRO A 252 -11.37 8.08 15.96
CA PRO A 252 -10.26 8.46 16.83
C PRO A 252 -9.82 7.37 17.82
N VAL A 253 -10.65 6.34 18.06
CA VAL A 253 -10.28 5.18 18.89
C VAL A 253 -9.39 4.20 18.12
N LEU A 254 -9.37 4.27 16.79
CA LEU A 254 -8.57 3.42 15.92
C LEU A 254 -7.54 4.19 15.09
N SER A 255 -7.42 5.52 15.23
CA SER A 255 -6.63 6.40 14.34
C SER A 255 -5.10 6.26 14.41
N SER A 256 -4.57 5.26 15.10
CA SER A 256 -3.13 4.97 15.14
C SER A 256 -2.89 3.55 15.65
N PRO A 257 -1.69 2.98 15.42
CA PRO A 257 -1.34 1.64 15.89
C PRO A 257 -1.47 1.48 17.42
N ASN A 258 -1.09 2.53 18.16
CA ASN A 258 -1.25 2.55 19.62
C ASN A 258 -2.72 2.60 20.04
N ALA A 259 -3.56 3.36 19.32
CA ALA A 259 -4.99 3.43 19.59
C ALA A 259 -5.66 2.07 19.36
N VAL A 260 -5.32 1.38 18.27
CA VAL A 260 -5.81 0.03 17.95
C VAL A 260 -5.46 -0.98 19.04
N ARG A 261 -4.20 -1.03 19.47
CA ARG A 261 -3.74 -1.94 20.53
C ARG A 261 -4.44 -1.66 21.87
N LEU A 262 -4.88 -0.42 22.12
CA LEU A 262 -5.61 -0.01 23.31
C LEU A 262 -7.14 -0.15 23.19
N ALA A 263 -7.68 -0.29 21.98
CA ALA A 263 -9.12 -0.38 21.72
C ALA A 263 -9.73 -1.70 22.24
N GLY A 264 -8.91 -2.70 22.53
CA GLY A 264 -9.37 -4.01 23.02
C GLY A 264 -10.11 -4.83 21.97
N LEU A 265 -9.84 -4.56 20.68
CA LEU A 265 -10.33 -5.35 19.57
C LEU A 265 -9.75 -6.77 19.62
N VAL A 266 -10.53 -7.74 19.12
CA VAL A 266 -10.18 -9.15 19.11
C VAL A 266 -10.40 -9.73 17.72
N HIS A 267 -9.41 -10.43 17.20
CA HIS A 267 -9.49 -11.22 15.97
C HIS A 267 -9.19 -12.69 16.29
N ASN A 268 -10.08 -13.61 15.90
CA ASN A 268 -9.95 -15.06 16.16
C ASN A 268 -9.67 -15.46 17.62
N GLY A 269 -10.13 -14.66 18.59
CA GLY A 269 -9.97 -14.92 20.02
C GLY A 269 -8.70 -14.35 20.64
N GLU A 270 -7.85 -13.69 19.84
CA GLU A 270 -6.64 -13.00 20.29
C GLU A 270 -6.82 -11.48 20.16
N GLY A 271 -6.17 -10.72 21.04
CA GLY A 271 -6.16 -9.26 20.93
C GLY A 271 -5.39 -8.84 19.69
N ILE A 272 -5.85 -7.77 19.02
CA ILE A 272 -5.18 -7.23 17.84
C ILE A 272 -3.89 -6.52 18.25
N THR A 273 -2.75 -7.00 17.74
CA THR A 273 -1.41 -6.43 17.93
C THR A 273 -0.72 -6.07 16.63
N GLU A 274 -1.10 -6.69 15.51
CA GLU A 274 -0.53 -6.52 14.17
C GLU A 274 -1.53 -5.93 13.17
N GLY A 275 -1.01 -5.31 12.11
CA GLY A 275 -1.82 -4.70 11.05
C GLY A 275 -2.71 -5.69 10.28
N TRP A 276 -2.17 -6.85 9.90
CA TRP A 276 -2.95 -7.89 9.21
C TRP A 276 -4.17 -8.36 10.02
N GLN A 277 -4.06 -8.39 11.36
CA GLN A 277 -5.18 -8.73 12.24
C GLN A 277 -6.26 -7.64 12.23
N LEU A 278 -5.84 -6.37 12.20
CA LEU A 278 -6.74 -5.23 12.06
C LEU A 278 -7.45 -5.25 10.71
N ARG A 279 -6.71 -5.39 9.60
CA ARG A 279 -7.26 -5.48 8.23
C ARG A 279 -8.29 -6.59 8.14
N ALA A 280 -7.94 -7.80 8.59
CA ALA A 280 -8.85 -8.94 8.61
C ALA A 280 -10.07 -8.73 9.54
N HIS A 281 -9.91 -8.04 10.66
CA HIS A 281 -11.03 -7.72 11.57
C HIS A 281 -12.01 -6.72 10.95
N LEU A 282 -11.49 -5.64 10.34
CA LEU A 282 -12.28 -4.57 9.75
C LEU A 282 -13.06 -5.08 8.52
N LEU A 283 -12.38 -5.75 7.60
CA LEU A 283 -12.94 -6.21 6.34
C LEU A 283 -13.67 -7.56 6.47
N GLY A 284 -13.44 -8.30 7.56
CA GLY A 284 -13.99 -9.63 7.75
C GLY A 284 -13.39 -10.66 6.80
N LEU A 285 -12.10 -10.52 6.45
CA LEU A 285 -11.40 -11.43 5.53
C LEU A 285 -11.47 -12.88 6.02
N GLY A 286 -11.82 -13.80 5.11
CA GLY A 286 -12.01 -15.22 5.38
C GLY A 286 -13.29 -15.56 6.17
N ALA A 287 -14.10 -14.57 6.55
CA ALA A 287 -15.37 -14.81 7.23
C ALA A 287 -16.48 -15.19 6.22
N TRP A 288 -17.52 -15.88 6.71
CA TRP A 288 -18.65 -16.28 5.87
C TRP A 288 -19.46 -15.09 5.32
N ASP A 289 -19.32 -13.91 5.93
CA ASP A 289 -19.98 -12.66 5.58
C ASP A 289 -18.99 -11.60 5.05
N GLU A 290 -17.79 -11.98 4.63
CA GLU A 290 -16.77 -11.08 4.05
C GLU A 290 -17.35 -10.18 2.97
N ASN A 291 -18.10 -10.73 2.01
CA ASN A 291 -18.76 -9.97 0.93
C ASN A 291 -19.69 -8.84 1.40
N VAL A 292 -20.14 -8.88 2.65
CA VAL A 292 -21.00 -7.87 3.28
C VAL A 292 -20.20 -6.87 4.10
N ARG A 293 -19.09 -7.30 4.70
CA ARG A 293 -18.26 -6.51 5.62
C ARG A 293 -17.08 -5.82 4.94
N ASN A 294 -16.53 -6.41 3.89
CA ASN A 294 -15.41 -5.89 3.14
C ASN A 294 -15.88 -4.68 2.31
N TYR A 295 -15.64 -3.48 2.86
CA TYR A 295 -15.95 -2.21 2.23
C TYR A 295 -14.85 -1.75 1.26
N LEU A 296 -13.73 -2.49 1.18
CA LEU A 296 -12.65 -2.27 0.20
C LEU A 296 -12.69 -3.29 -0.95
N LYS A 297 -13.71 -4.16 -1.00
CA LYS A 297 -13.86 -5.12 -2.10
C LYS A 297 -14.02 -4.38 -3.43
N MET A 298 -13.45 -4.94 -4.49
CA MET A 298 -13.41 -4.25 -5.77
C MET A 298 -14.56 -4.59 -6.69
N ASP A 299 -14.92 -5.87 -6.87
CA ASP A 299 -15.98 -6.28 -7.80
C ASP A 299 -17.41 -6.04 -7.28
N GLN A 300 -18.30 -5.77 -8.23
CA GLN A 300 -19.72 -5.67 -7.95
C GLN A 300 -20.37 -7.06 -7.83
N LEU A 301 -20.90 -7.39 -6.65
CA LEU A 301 -21.60 -8.66 -6.38
C LEU A 301 -23.09 -8.59 -6.78
N GLY A 302 -23.33 -8.58 -8.08
CA GLY A 302 -24.67 -8.51 -8.67
C GLY A 302 -25.27 -7.10 -8.68
N ASN A 303 -26.34 -6.90 -9.45
CA ASN A 303 -26.79 -5.57 -9.86
C ASN A 303 -27.32 -4.65 -8.73
N SER A 304 -27.53 -5.16 -7.52
CA SER A 304 -27.97 -4.37 -6.37
C SER A 304 -26.82 -3.98 -5.44
N ASP A 305 -25.62 -4.50 -5.68
CA ASP A 305 -24.45 -4.16 -4.90
C ASP A 305 -23.92 -2.81 -5.35
N GLN A 306 -23.87 -1.88 -4.41
CA GLN A 306 -23.36 -0.53 -4.62
C GLN A 306 -21.93 -0.39 -4.12
N ARG A 307 -21.38 -1.40 -3.41
CA ARG A 307 -20.04 -1.37 -2.82
C ARG A 307 -19.09 -2.07 -3.77
N PHE A 308 -18.45 -1.31 -4.62
CA PHE A 308 -17.46 -1.78 -5.59
C PHE A 308 -16.66 -0.56 -6.04
N VAL A 309 -15.45 -0.79 -6.55
CA VAL A 309 -14.58 0.29 -7.00
C VAL A 309 -15.16 0.95 -8.25
N TYR A 310 -15.20 2.27 -8.29
CA TYR A 310 -15.57 3.04 -9.48
C TYR A 310 -14.86 4.39 -9.48
N ILE A 311 -13.72 4.48 -10.15
CA ILE A 311 -12.84 5.66 -10.15
C ILE A 311 -12.93 6.36 -11.50
N LEU A 312 -13.13 7.68 -11.48
CA LEU A 312 -13.24 8.52 -12.66
C LEU A 312 -12.16 9.61 -12.71
N ASP A 313 -11.64 9.89 -13.89
CA ASP A 313 -11.07 11.20 -14.21
C ASP A 313 -12.24 12.13 -14.59
N ASP A 314 -12.81 12.80 -13.58
CA ASP A 314 -13.84 13.83 -13.74
C ASP A 314 -13.21 15.14 -14.22
N LYS A 315 -13.58 15.52 -15.45
CA LYS A 315 -12.98 16.63 -16.21
C LYS A 315 -13.73 17.94 -16.07
N ASP A 316 -14.71 17.99 -15.17
CA ASP A 316 -15.44 19.22 -14.88
C ASP A 316 -14.47 20.35 -14.49
N GLN A 317 -14.84 21.58 -14.83
CA GLN A 317 -14.07 22.77 -14.44
C GLN A 317 -14.74 23.55 -13.32
N ASP A 318 -15.97 23.17 -12.98
CA ASP A 318 -16.77 23.79 -11.94
C ASP A 318 -17.47 22.70 -11.11
N PHE A 319 -17.24 22.72 -9.81
CA PHE A 319 -17.87 21.85 -8.81
C PHE A 319 -19.41 21.85 -8.91
N LEU A 320 -20.01 22.92 -9.41
CA LEU A 320 -21.47 23.05 -9.52
C LEU A 320 -22.05 22.50 -10.84
N ILE A 321 -21.21 22.08 -11.79
CA ILE A 321 -21.63 21.63 -13.12
C ILE A 321 -21.15 20.20 -13.30
N ILE A 322 -22.08 19.25 -13.43
CA ILE A 322 -21.78 17.84 -13.71
C ILE A 322 -21.91 17.58 -15.22
N ASP A 323 -20.80 17.28 -15.90
CA ASP A 323 -20.75 16.82 -17.29
C ASP A 323 -20.18 15.40 -17.43
N GLN A 324 -21.04 14.39 -17.36
CA GLN A 324 -20.62 13.00 -17.51
C GLN A 324 -20.16 12.60 -18.92
N SER A 325 -20.14 13.53 -19.88
CA SER A 325 -19.89 13.20 -21.29
C SER A 325 -18.42 13.18 -21.69
N ASP A 326 -17.52 13.74 -20.87
CA ASP A 326 -16.07 13.74 -21.07
C ASP A 326 -15.28 13.00 -19.98
N ASP A 327 -15.93 12.61 -18.88
CA ASP A 327 -15.38 11.72 -17.85
C ASP A 327 -14.81 10.42 -18.42
N GLU A 328 -13.69 10.00 -17.82
CA GLU A 328 -13.01 8.76 -18.19
C GLU A 328 -12.98 7.79 -17.02
N VAL A 329 -13.39 6.54 -17.27
CA VAL A 329 -13.38 5.50 -16.25
C VAL A 329 -11.98 4.92 -16.15
N LEU A 330 -11.35 5.11 -14.99
CA LEU A 330 -10.01 4.61 -14.69
C LEU A 330 -10.08 3.21 -14.08
N ALA A 331 -10.96 3.00 -13.09
CA ALA A 331 -11.21 1.70 -12.50
C ALA A 331 -12.71 1.43 -12.34
N ALA A 332 -13.14 0.19 -12.52
CA ALA A 332 -14.54 -0.19 -12.36
C ALA A 332 -14.75 -1.68 -12.05
N GLY A 333 -15.28 -1.96 -10.86
CA GLY A 333 -15.63 -3.31 -10.39
C GLY A 333 -16.83 -3.96 -11.07
N ASN A 334 -17.59 -3.20 -11.85
CA ASN A 334 -18.69 -3.70 -12.67
C ASN A 334 -18.31 -3.94 -14.15
N ARG A 335 -17.01 -3.82 -14.47
CA ARG A 335 -16.42 -4.09 -15.76
C ARG A 335 -15.25 -5.04 -15.58
N THR A 336 -14.96 -5.83 -16.60
CA THR A 336 -13.80 -6.73 -16.60
C THR A 336 -12.71 -6.08 -17.43
N ASP A 337 -11.48 -6.06 -16.91
CA ASP A 337 -10.33 -5.61 -17.68
C ASP A 337 -10.13 -6.51 -18.91
N ALA A 338 -9.44 -6.00 -19.94
CA ALA A 338 -9.08 -6.81 -21.10
C ALA A 338 -7.95 -7.80 -20.78
N TRP A 339 -7.15 -7.54 -19.74
CA TRP A 339 -6.13 -8.45 -19.24
C TRP A 339 -6.73 -9.74 -18.71
N ASP A 340 -6.28 -10.87 -19.25
CA ASP A 340 -6.74 -12.22 -18.91
C ASP A 340 -8.27 -12.43 -18.91
N ILE A 341 -9.00 -11.61 -19.69
CA ILE A 341 -10.44 -11.77 -19.82
C ILE A 341 -10.82 -13.13 -20.42
N PHE A 342 -11.59 -13.90 -19.66
CA PHE A 342 -12.05 -15.22 -20.09
C PHE A 342 -13.30 -15.10 -20.96
N TYR A 343 -14.27 -14.28 -20.54
CA TYR A 343 -15.52 -14.03 -21.25
C TYR A 343 -15.44 -12.76 -22.11
N THR A 344 -14.60 -12.78 -23.14
CA THR A 344 -14.35 -11.65 -24.06
C THR A 344 -15.61 -11.01 -24.68
N GLY A 345 -16.75 -11.71 -24.68
CA GLY A 345 -18.03 -11.21 -25.20
C GLY A 345 -18.83 -10.34 -24.22
N SER A 346 -18.39 -10.23 -22.97
CA SER A 346 -19.07 -9.52 -21.88
C SER A 346 -18.14 -8.60 -21.07
N PRO A 347 -17.32 -7.73 -21.68
CA PRO A 347 -16.38 -6.88 -20.93
C PRO A 347 -17.04 -5.81 -20.05
N GLN A 348 -18.38 -5.72 -20.07
CA GLN A 348 -19.18 -4.74 -19.32
C GLN A 348 -19.94 -5.41 -18.17
N THR A 349 -19.36 -6.46 -17.60
CA THR A 349 -19.86 -7.16 -16.42
C THR A 349 -18.76 -7.24 -15.37
N SER A 350 -19.13 -7.45 -14.11
CA SER A 350 -18.16 -7.72 -13.05
C SER A 350 -17.27 -8.93 -13.41
N PRO A 351 -16.00 -8.93 -13.00
CA PRO A 351 -15.08 -10.03 -13.26
C PRO A 351 -15.52 -11.33 -12.58
N VAL A 352 -15.20 -12.46 -13.19
CA VAL A 352 -15.34 -13.78 -12.59
C VAL A 352 -13.99 -14.24 -12.03
N ARG A 353 -13.70 -13.88 -10.78
CA ARG A 353 -12.42 -14.20 -10.09
C ARG A 353 -11.96 -15.66 -10.25
N SER A 354 -12.90 -16.62 -10.22
CA SER A 354 -12.58 -18.06 -10.35
C SER A 354 -11.95 -18.50 -11.68
N VAL A 355 -11.95 -17.64 -12.70
CA VAL A 355 -11.29 -17.88 -13.99
C VAL A 355 -10.13 -16.91 -14.24
N GLY A 356 -9.71 -16.13 -13.25
CA GLY A 356 -8.58 -15.19 -13.33
C GLY A 356 -8.93 -13.84 -13.99
N GLU A 357 -10.21 -13.46 -14.01
CA GLU A 357 -10.62 -12.14 -14.49
C GLU A 357 -10.46 -11.07 -13.40
N HIS A 358 -10.07 -9.85 -13.80
CA HIS A 358 -9.88 -8.70 -12.91
C HIS A 358 -10.85 -7.57 -13.25
N GLU A 359 -11.12 -6.74 -12.25
CA GLU A 359 -11.84 -5.48 -12.38
C GLU A 359 -11.11 -4.57 -13.36
N LEU A 360 -11.82 -3.78 -14.17
CA LEU A 360 -11.16 -2.79 -15.03
C LEU A 360 -10.26 -1.89 -14.18
N GLY A 361 -8.98 -1.75 -14.53
CA GLY A 361 -8.06 -0.83 -13.85
C GLY A 361 -7.70 -1.19 -12.40
N TRP A 362 -7.88 -2.44 -11.97
CA TRP A 362 -7.69 -2.87 -10.58
C TRP A 362 -6.34 -2.46 -9.98
N TYR A 363 -5.27 -2.58 -10.77
CA TYR A 363 -3.88 -2.25 -10.41
C TYR A 363 -3.63 -0.82 -9.91
N LEU A 364 -4.62 0.07 -9.99
CA LEU A 364 -4.51 1.43 -9.46
C LEU A 364 -4.65 1.48 -7.93
N VAL A 365 -5.41 0.54 -7.36
CA VAL A 365 -5.76 0.53 -5.92
C VAL A 365 -5.60 -0.83 -5.26
N ASP A 366 -5.39 -1.90 -6.02
CA ASP A 366 -5.00 -3.23 -5.54
C ASP A 366 -3.57 -3.50 -5.99
N LEU A 367 -2.68 -3.63 -5.02
CA LEU A 367 -1.25 -3.75 -5.26
C LEU A 367 -0.76 -5.19 -5.10
N ASP A 368 -1.49 -6.06 -4.40
CA ASP A 368 -1.11 -7.45 -4.12
C ASP A 368 -1.92 -8.51 -4.89
N ASP A 369 -2.81 -8.07 -5.78
CA ASP A 369 -3.64 -8.86 -6.70
C ASP A 369 -4.63 -9.79 -5.96
N ASP A 370 -5.16 -9.34 -4.82
CA ASP A 370 -6.13 -10.08 -4.01
C ASP A 370 -7.61 -9.68 -4.27
N HIS A 371 -7.84 -8.70 -5.16
CA HIS A 371 -9.11 -8.07 -5.50
C HIS A 371 -9.77 -7.31 -4.32
N VAL A 372 -8.97 -6.78 -3.41
CA VAL A 372 -9.33 -5.87 -2.33
C VAL A 372 -8.42 -4.66 -2.45
N ALA A 373 -9.02 -3.46 -2.49
CA ALA A 373 -8.22 -2.24 -2.55
C ALA A 373 -7.43 -2.03 -1.25
N GLU A 374 -6.27 -1.37 -1.35
CA GLU A 374 -5.39 -1.14 -0.21
C GLU A 374 -5.87 -0.06 0.75
N GLY A 375 -6.90 0.70 0.39
CA GLY A 375 -7.36 1.88 1.12
C GLY A 375 -7.50 3.07 0.17
N SER A 376 -7.61 4.28 0.73
CA SER A 376 -7.38 5.50 -0.06
C SER A 376 -5.89 5.73 -0.32
N ASP A 377 -5.55 6.63 -1.24
CA ASP A 377 -4.17 6.89 -1.63
C ASP A 377 -3.57 8.10 -0.88
N PRO A 378 -2.53 7.92 -0.02
CA PRO A 378 -1.89 9.00 0.77
C PRO A 378 -1.13 10.06 -0.05
N MET A 379 -1.22 9.98 -1.37
CA MET A 379 -0.70 10.94 -2.33
C MET A 379 -1.80 11.62 -3.14
N ASN A 380 -3.07 11.26 -2.93
CA ASN A 380 -4.20 11.76 -3.70
C ASN A 380 -5.44 11.95 -2.80
N TRP A 381 -5.66 13.20 -2.43
CA TRP A 381 -6.77 13.68 -1.59
C TRP A 381 -8.20 13.26 -1.97
N ASP A 382 -8.40 12.80 -3.20
CA ASP A 382 -9.68 12.43 -3.81
C ASP A 382 -9.41 11.21 -4.69
N THR A 383 -9.42 10.03 -4.05
CA THR A 383 -8.97 8.78 -4.65
C THR A 383 -9.89 8.33 -5.79
N ASP A 384 -11.19 8.57 -5.70
CA ASP A 384 -12.16 8.16 -6.72
C ASP A 384 -12.48 9.23 -7.78
N GLY A 385 -12.06 10.47 -7.54
CA GLY A 385 -12.14 11.60 -8.44
C GLY A 385 -13.44 12.39 -8.35
N ASP A 386 -14.26 12.21 -7.32
CA ASP A 386 -15.59 12.81 -7.21
C ASP A 386 -15.65 14.25 -6.66
N TRP A 387 -14.49 14.79 -6.32
CA TRP A 387 -14.23 16.11 -5.71
C TRP A 387 -14.54 16.23 -4.22
N VAL A 388 -14.87 15.13 -3.54
CA VAL A 388 -14.94 15.02 -2.10
C VAL A 388 -13.56 14.54 -1.60
N VAL A 389 -13.14 15.01 -0.42
CA VAL A 389 -11.89 14.48 0.16
C VAL A 389 -12.17 13.12 0.79
N ASP A 390 -11.23 12.19 0.69
CA ASP A 390 -11.40 10.80 1.14
C ASP A 390 -11.85 10.71 2.60
N TRP A 391 -11.31 11.60 3.47
CA TRP A 391 -11.70 11.66 4.89
C TRP A 391 -13.22 11.87 5.08
N PHE A 392 -13.87 12.71 4.27
CA PHE A 392 -15.30 13.02 4.47
C PHE A 392 -16.17 11.80 4.22
N GLU A 393 -15.85 11.02 3.20
CA GLU A 393 -16.61 9.84 2.82
C GLU A 393 -16.46 8.74 3.85
N VAL A 394 -15.21 8.45 4.24
CA VAL A 394 -14.92 7.45 5.27
C VAL A 394 -15.57 7.82 6.60
N ASN A 395 -15.55 9.10 6.98
CA ASN A 395 -16.18 9.57 8.20
C ASN A 395 -17.71 9.54 8.13
N ASP A 396 -18.34 9.75 6.97
CA ASP A 396 -19.80 9.62 6.85
C ASP A 396 -20.25 8.17 7.07
N ASP A 397 -19.57 7.25 6.40
CA ASP A 397 -19.70 5.79 6.52
C ASP A 397 -19.60 5.30 7.99
N GLU A 398 -18.60 5.79 8.73
CA GLU A 398 -18.43 5.41 10.14
C GLU A 398 -19.52 6.00 11.05
N ARG A 399 -20.08 7.17 10.68
CA ARG A 399 -21.08 7.87 11.50
C ARG A 399 -22.47 7.32 11.34
N ASP A 400 -22.83 6.84 10.16
CA ASP A 400 -24.13 6.22 9.92
C ASP A 400 -24.13 4.69 10.13
N GLY A 401 -22.93 4.09 10.13
CA GLY A 401 -22.68 2.67 10.40
C GLY A 401 -22.92 1.77 9.19
N ALA A 402 -23.04 2.34 7.99
CA ALA A 402 -23.03 1.63 6.73
C ALA A 402 -21.66 1.90 6.08
N ARG A 403 -20.93 0.83 5.71
CA ARG A 403 -19.58 0.94 5.15
C ARG A 403 -19.61 0.59 3.67
N GLY A 404 -19.03 1.46 2.85
CA GLY A 404 -18.92 1.42 1.39
C GLY A 404 -20.06 2.13 0.65
N ASP A 405 -20.99 2.80 1.33
CA ASP A 405 -22.09 3.54 0.72
C ASP A 405 -21.86 5.05 0.58
N SER A 406 -20.84 5.60 1.23
CA SER A 406 -19.95 6.65 0.71
C SER A 406 -18.55 6.05 0.69
N SER A 407 -17.73 6.25 -0.34
CA SER A 407 -16.45 5.53 -0.37
C SER A 407 -15.41 6.27 -1.18
N PRO A 408 -14.17 6.43 -0.64
CA PRO A 408 -13.05 7.02 -1.38
C PRO A 408 -12.60 6.19 -2.59
N LEU A 409 -13.28 5.08 -2.87
CA LEU A 409 -13.01 4.18 -3.97
C LEU A 409 -14.17 4.12 -4.96
N ARG A 410 -15.25 4.87 -4.76
CA ARG A 410 -16.45 4.80 -5.58
C ARG A 410 -17.05 6.18 -5.78
N TYR A 411 -16.79 6.72 -6.96
CA TYR A 411 -17.28 8.01 -7.41
C TYR A 411 -18.76 8.17 -7.08
N ASP A 412 -19.03 9.06 -6.13
CA ASP A 412 -20.36 9.44 -5.72
C ASP A 412 -20.69 10.83 -6.27
N SER A 413 -21.96 11.06 -6.57
CA SER A 413 -22.29 12.40 -7.09
C SER A 413 -22.12 13.41 -5.97
N ARG A 414 -21.21 14.38 -6.14
CA ARG A 414 -20.99 15.56 -5.27
C ARG A 414 -22.22 16.46 -5.00
N LEU A 415 -23.39 16.11 -5.55
CA LEU A 415 -24.68 16.74 -5.23
C LEU A 415 -25.51 15.94 -4.20
N THR A 416 -25.12 14.70 -3.92
CA THR A 416 -25.82 13.76 -3.04
C THR A 416 -25.00 13.37 -1.81
N SER A 417 -23.68 13.58 -1.84
CA SER A 417 -22.76 13.48 -0.69
C SER A 417 -22.76 14.72 0.20
#